data_AF-A0A183PSM7-F1
#
_entry.id   AF-A0A183PSM7-F1
#
_cell.length_a   1.000
_cell.length_b   1.000
_cell.length_c   1.000
_cell.angle_alpha   90.00
_cell.angle_beta   90.00
_cell.angle_gamma   90.00
#
_symmetry.space_group_name_H-M   'P 1'
#
loop_
_entity.id
_entity.type
_entity.pdbx_description
1 polymer ?
#
loop_
_entity_poly.entity_id
_entity_poly.type
_entity_poly.pdbx_seq_one_letter_code
_entity_poly.pdbx_strand_id
1 'polypeptide(L)'
;MHAAVFGNVTTLIQRMYSRRSAYQTKNQDLKDFTRAHHIPKPLKQRMLEFFQAMWAINRGIDKEAILQSFPENLRGDIALHLNREILSLSLFKSASPGCRKCLAQLITTRFATPGEYLVNQGDALQFIYFVCSGSLEILGEEGTVVGLLGKFFFKKKRILMKHVNLHY
;
A
#
# COMPACT_ATOMS: atom_id res chain seq x y z
N MET A 1 -36.94 -16.87 28.06
CA MET A 1 -37.04 -16.21 26.73
C MET A 1 -36.31 -14.86 26.68
N HIS A 2 -36.41 -14.00 27.71
CA HIS A 2 -35.71 -12.69 27.74
C HIS A 2 -34.19 -12.77 27.58
N ALA A 3 -33.49 -13.68 28.26
CA ALA A 3 -32.03 -13.81 28.17
C ALA A 3 -31.51 -14.10 26.74
N ALA A 4 -32.26 -14.90 25.95
CA ALA A 4 -31.90 -15.20 24.57
C ALA A 4 -32.07 -13.99 23.64
N VAL A 5 -33.13 -13.19 23.86
CA VAL A 5 -33.34 -11.93 23.12
C VAL A 5 -32.24 -10.92 23.43
N PHE A 6 -31.89 -10.76 24.71
CA PHE A 6 -30.77 -9.91 25.12
C PHE A 6 -29.44 -10.38 24.52
N GLY A 7 -29.14 -11.69 24.55
CA GLY A 7 -27.94 -12.25 23.94
C GLY A 7 -27.82 -11.98 22.44
N ASN A 8 -28.94 -12.07 21.71
CA ASN A 8 -28.99 -11.74 20.28
C ASN A 8 -28.76 -10.25 20.02
N VAL A 9 -29.36 -9.36 20.82
CA VAL A 9 -29.15 -7.92 20.72
C VAL A 9 -27.69 -7.55 21.03
N THR A 10 -27.11 -8.11 22.09
CA THR A 10 -25.69 -7.90 22.43
C THR A 10 -24.78 -8.36 21.30
N THR A 11 -25.04 -9.52 20.70
CA THR A 11 -24.26 -10.04 19.57
C THR A 11 -24.38 -9.14 18.34
N LEU A 12 -25.57 -8.63 18.04
CA LEU A 12 -25.78 -7.68 16.94
C LEU A 12 -25.02 -6.37 17.17
N ILE A 13 -25.09 -5.81 18.39
CA ILE A 13 -24.34 -4.60 18.77
C ILE A 13 -22.83 -4.84 18.63
N GLN A 14 -22.32 -5.97 19.13
CA GLN A 14 -20.91 -6.33 18.98
C GLN A 14 -20.48 -6.45 17.52
N ARG A 15 -21.31 -7.06 16.66
CA ARG A 15 -21.05 -7.15 15.21
C ARG A 15 -21.04 -5.77 14.56
N MET A 16 -21.97 -4.88 14.89
CA MET A 16 -22.04 -3.51 14.39
C MET A 16 -20.77 -2.71 14.73
N TYR A 17 -20.23 -2.86 15.94
CA TYR A 17 -19.04 -2.13 16.40
C TYR A 17 -17.71 -2.87 16.19
N SER A 18 -17.73 -4.10 15.67
CA SER A 18 -16.55 -4.95 15.49
C SER A 18 -15.38 -4.24 14.81
N ARG A 19 -15.65 -3.50 13.73
CA ARG A 19 -14.62 -2.76 12.99
C ARG A 19 -14.03 -1.60 13.79
N ARG A 20 -14.87 -0.86 14.52
CA ARG A 20 -14.44 0.25 15.37
C ARG A 20 -13.61 -0.27 16.55
N SER A 21 -14.04 -1.38 17.15
CA SER A 21 -13.29 -2.04 18.22
C SER A 21 -11.92 -2.50 17.73
N ALA A 22 -11.84 -3.14 16.56
CA ALA A 22 -10.57 -3.56 15.97
C ALA A 22 -9.61 -2.38 15.70
N TYR A 23 -10.13 -1.24 15.24
CA TYR A 23 -9.34 -0.01 15.09
C TYR A 23 -8.77 0.46 16.44
N GLN A 24 -9.62 0.51 17.47
CA GLN A 24 -9.24 0.97 18.80
C GLN A 24 -8.17 0.06 19.41
N THR A 25 -8.31 -1.26 19.29
CA THR A 25 -7.31 -2.24 19.74
C THR A 25 -5.97 -2.00 19.05
N LYS A 26 -5.92 -1.98 17.71
CA LYS A 26 -4.64 -1.75 16.99
C LYS A 26 -4.01 -0.39 17.28
N ASN A 27 -4.82 0.66 17.45
CA ASN A 27 -4.32 1.97 17.83
C ASN A 27 -3.73 1.98 19.24
N GLN A 28 -4.32 1.21 20.16
CA GLN A 28 -3.80 1.04 21.52
C GLN A 28 -2.47 0.27 21.49
N ASP A 29 -2.41 -0.86 20.76
CA ASP A 29 -1.19 -1.65 20.59
C ASP A 29 -0.04 -0.78 20.03
N LEU A 30 -0.32 0.08 19.05
CA LEU A 30 0.67 1.02 18.50
C LEU A 30 1.16 2.04 19.53
N LYS A 31 0.25 2.57 20.37
CA LYS A 31 0.63 3.50 21.45
C LYS A 31 1.50 2.82 22.49
N ASP A 32 1.15 1.59 22.87
CA ASP A 32 1.91 0.81 23.85
C ASP A 32 3.27 0.43 23.31
N PHE A 33 3.36 0.02 22.03
CA PHE A 33 4.63 -0.20 21.33
C PHE A 33 5.52 1.04 21.33
N THR A 34 5.00 2.19 20.93
CA THR A 34 5.81 3.43 20.89
C THR A 34 6.28 3.87 22.26
N ARG A 35 5.50 3.60 23.32
CA ARG A 35 5.87 3.87 24.71
C ARG A 35 6.94 2.91 25.20
N ALA A 36 6.76 1.60 25.00
CA ALA A 36 7.68 0.56 25.45
C ALA A 36 9.08 0.74 24.85
N HIS A 37 9.15 1.14 23.59
CA HIS A 37 10.41 1.35 22.86
C HIS A 37 10.94 2.78 22.90
N HIS A 38 10.36 3.66 23.74
CA HIS A 38 10.81 5.06 23.89
C HIS A 38 10.96 5.79 22.55
N ILE A 39 10.03 5.54 21.62
CA ILE A 39 10.08 6.10 20.27
C ILE A 39 9.97 7.64 20.33
N PRO A 40 10.89 8.39 19.69
CA PRO A 40 10.85 9.84 19.68
C PRO A 40 9.51 10.39 19.16
N LYS A 41 9.06 11.51 19.74
CA LYS A 41 7.76 12.13 19.40
C LYS A 41 7.56 12.33 17.89
N PRO A 42 8.55 12.81 17.10
CA PRO A 42 8.36 12.99 15.65
C PRO A 42 8.09 11.67 14.92
N LEU A 43 8.84 10.62 15.26
CA LEU A 43 8.67 9.30 14.65
C LEU A 43 7.34 8.65 15.07
N LYS A 44 6.97 8.78 16.34
CA LYS A 44 5.68 8.33 16.85
C LYS A 44 4.50 8.98 16.11
N GLN A 45 4.57 10.28 15.87
CA GLN A 45 3.51 11.02 15.15
C GLN A 45 3.36 10.49 13.72
N ARG A 46 4.48 10.30 13.00
CA ARG A 46 4.48 9.71 11.65
C ARG A 46 3.89 8.30 11.63
N MET A 47 4.25 7.46 12.61
CA MET A 47 3.69 6.10 12.72
C MET A 47 2.17 6.11 12.91
N LEU A 48 1.64 7.04 13.72
CA LEU A 48 0.20 7.19 13.95
C LEU A 48 -0.53 7.69 12.71
N GLU A 49 0.02 8.69 12.02
CA GLU A 49 -0.54 9.24 10.78
C GLU A 49 -0.59 8.17 9.67
N PHE A 50 0.50 7.43 9.50
CA PHE A 50 0.54 6.30 8.57
C PHE A 50 -0.52 5.25 8.89
N PHE A 51 -0.64 4.85 10.16
CA PHE A 51 -1.66 3.89 10.60
C PHE A 51 -3.09 4.37 10.30
N GLN A 52 -3.40 5.64 10.60
CA GLN A 52 -4.70 6.23 10.35
C GLN A 52 -5.03 6.30 8.85
N ALA A 53 -4.07 6.73 8.03
CA ALA A 53 -4.22 6.78 6.58
C ALA A 53 -4.46 5.38 6.00
N MET A 54 -3.66 4.39 6.42
CA MET A 54 -3.84 3.00 6.03
C MET A 54 -5.21 2.46 6.40
N TRP A 55 -5.66 2.73 7.64
CA TRP A 55 -6.97 2.27 8.10
C TRP A 55 -8.12 2.92 7.33
N ALA A 56 -8.02 4.22 6.99
CA ALA A 56 -9.03 4.90 6.19
C ALA A 56 -9.19 4.26 4.79
N ILE A 57 -8.08 3.77 4.22
CA ILE A 57 -8.05 3.15 2.89
C ILE A 57 -8.53 1.70 2.92
N ASN A 58 -7.90 0.86 3.74
CA ASN A 58 -8.15 -0.59 3.72
C ASN A 58 -9.18 -1.07 4.76
N ARG A 59 -9.64 -0.18 5.66
CA ARG A 59 -10.54 -0.51 6.77
C ARG A 59 -10.04 -1.67 7.63
N GLY A 60 -8.74 -1.81 7.79
CA GLY A 60 -8.12 -2.91 8.54
C GLY A 60 -8.28 -4.28 7.87
N ILE A 61 -8.58 -4.32 6.56
CA ILE A 61 -8.60 -5.55 5.78
C ILE A 61 -7.17 -5.88 5.37
N ASP A 62 -6.71 -7.05 5.78
CA ASP A 62 -5.44 -7.64 5.33
C ASP A 62 -5.69 -8.37 4.00
N LYS A 63 -5.22 -7.76 2.92
CA LYS A 63 -5.43 -8.30 1.57
C LYS A 63 -4.65 -9.59 1.36
N GLU A 64 -3.42 -9.69 1.88
CA GLU A 64 -2.60 -10.89 1.77
C GLU A 64 -3.25 -12.07 2.49
N ALA A 65 -3.77 -11.86 3.69
CA ALA A 65 -4.47 -12.90 4.45
C ALA A 65 -5.73 -13.39 3.72
N ILE A 66 -6.51 -12.48 3.11
CA ILE A 66 -7.67 -12.87 2.30
C ILE A 66 -7.24 -13.68 1.09
N LEU A 67 -6.21 -13.23 0.36
CA LEU A 67 -5.76 -13.93 -0.84
C LEU A 67 -5.26 -15.34 -0.52
N GLN A 68 -4.58 -15.53 0.61
CA GLN A 68 -4.10 -16.85 1.07
C GLN A 68 -5.22 -17.88 1.29
N SER A 69 -6.48 -17.45 1.47
CA SER A 69 -7.62 -18.37 1.58
C SER A 69 -8.04 -19.03 0.26
N PHE A 70 -7.50 -18.57 -0.88
CA PHE A 70 -7.86 -19.04 -2.22
C PHE A 70 -6.75 -19.88 -2.86
N PRO A 71 -7.09 -20.85 -3.73
CA PRO A 71 -6.12 -21.60 -4.51
C PRO A 71 -5.33 -20.67 -5.46
N GLU A 72 -4.11 -21.06 -5.80
CA GLU A 72 -3.16 -20.26 -6.58
C GLU A 72 -3.73 -19.73 -7.90
N ASN A 73 -4.46 -20.57 -8.64
CA ASN A 73 -5.05 -20.17 -9.91
C ASN A 73 -6.02 -18.99 -9.74
N LEU A 74 -6.89 -19.07 -8.73
CA LEU A 74 -7.87 -18.02 -8.41
C LEU A 74 -7.19 -16.77 -7.85
N ARG A 75 -6.16 -16.91 -7.02
CA ARG A 75 -5.33 -15.77 -6.58
C ARG A 75 -4.75 -15.01 -7.77
N GLY A 76 -4.28 -15.70 -8.80
CA GLY A 76 -3.77 -15.07 -10.01
C GLY A 76 -4.84 -14.32 -10.80
N ASP A 77 -6.06 -14.86 -10.89
CA ASP A 77 -7.17 -14.17 -11.58
C ASP A 77 -7.61 -12.92 -10.80
N ILE A 78 -7.66 -13.00 -9.48
CA ILE A 78 -7.90 -11.84 -8.62
C ILE A 78 -6.78 -10.80 -8.80
N ALA A 79 -5.51 -11.23 -8.80
CA ALA A 79 -4.37 -10.33 -8.98
C ALA A 79 -4.41 -9.61 -10.33
N LEU A 80 -4.79 -10.30 -11.42
CA LEU A 80 -5.02 -9.70 -12.73
C LEU A 80 -6.08 -8.59 -12.67
N HIS A 81 -7.19 -8.85 -11.99
CA HIS A 81 -8.28 -7.88 -11.87
C HIS A 81 -7.88 -6.66 -11.06
N LEU A 82 -7.21 -6.86 -9.92
CA LEU A 82 -6.77 -5.78 -9.03
C LEU A 82 -5.71 -4.89 -9.70
N ASN A 83 -4.81 -5.48 -10.49
CA ASN A 83 -3.70 -4.77 -11.13
C ASN A 83 -3.98 -4.41 -12.61
N ARG A 84 -5.23 -4.51 -13.06
CA ARG A 84 -5.60 -4.33 -14.48
C ARG A 84 -5.17 -2.98 -15.06
N GLU A 85 -5.24 -1.90 -14.28
CA GLU A 85 -4.85 -0.57 -14.76
C GLU A 85 -3.34 -0.52 -15.08
N ILE A 86 -2.50 -1.03 -14.19
CA ILE A 86 -1.05 -1.14 -14.41
C ILE A 86 -0.75 -2.06 -15.59
N LEU A 87 -1.40 -3.23 -15.64
CA LEU A 87 -1.17 -4.24 -16.69
C LEU A 87 -1.68 -3.80 -18.07
N SER A 88 -2.51 -2.75 -18.14
CA SER A 88 -2.97 -2.14 -19.40
C SER A 88 -1.94 -1.18 -20.02
N LEU A 89 -0.87 -0.82 -19.30
CA LEU A 89 0.17 0.06 -19.80
C LEU A 89 0.87 -0.54 -21.02
N SER A 90 1.35 0.33 -21.91
CA SER A 90 2.04 -0.09 -23.14
C SER A 90 3.24 -1.01 -22.90
N LEU A 91 3.88 -0.91 -21.73
CA LEU A 91 4.97 -1.76 -21.27
C LEU A 91 4.62 -3.26 -21.27
N PHE A 92 3.35 -3.62 -21.01
CA PHE A 92 2.91 -5.01 -20.86
C PHE A 92 2.14 -5.54 -22.06
N LYS A 93 2.06 -4.77 -23.17
CA LYS A 93 1.31 -5.17 -24.37
C LYS A 93 1.86 -6.44 -25.03
N SER A 94 3.18 -6.62 -25.02
CA SER A 94 3.85 -7.80 -25.58
C SER A 94 3.86 -9.01 -24.63
N ALA A 95 3.46 -8.84 -23.36
CA ALA A 95 3.44 -9.93 -22.41
C ALA A 95 2.28 -10.90 -22.71
N SER A 96 2.57 -12.19 -22.71
CA SER A 96 1.54 -13.23 -22.85
C SER A 96 0.54 -13.19 -21.67
N PRO A 97 -0.67 -13.76 -21.82
CA PRO A 97 -1.64 -13.82 -20.72
C PRO A 97 -1.07 -14.47 -19.45
N GLY A 98 -0.32 -15.56 -19.59
CA GLY A 98 0.35 -16.23 -18.47
C GLY A 98 1.41 -15.33 -17.81
N CYS A 99 2.23 -14.64 -18.60
CA CYS A 99 3.22 -13.69 -18.08
C CYS A 99 2.55 -12.54 -17.31
N ARG A 100 1.47 -11.96 -17.84
CA ARG A 100 0.68 -10.93 -17.12
C ARG A 100 0.13 -11.45 -15.80
N LYS A 101 -0.34 -12.70 -15.76
CA LYS A 101 -0.85 -13.34 -14.53
C LYS A 101 0.26 -13.49 -13.49
N CYS A 102 1.44 -13.97 -13.88
CA CYS A 102 2.59 -14.07 -12.98
C CYS A 102 3.04 -12.68 -12.50
N LEU A 103 3.15 -11.70 -13.40
CA LEU A 103 3.49 -10.31 -13.04
C LEU A 103 2.48 -9.71 -12.07
N ALA A 104 1.18 -9.96 -12.28
CA ALA A 104 0.11 -9.46 -11.43
C ALA A 104 0.27 -9.92 -9.98
N GLN A 105 0.70 -11.17 -9.76
CA GLN A 105 0.94 -11.71 -8.43
C GLN A 105 2.15 -11.09 -7.73
N LEU A 106 3.12 -10.57 -8.49
CA LEU A 106 4.31 -9.90 -7.97
C LEU A 106 4.07 -8.41 -7.63
N ILE A 107 3.00 -7.80 -8.16
CA ILE A 107 2.69 -6.40 -7.90
C ILE A 107 2.13 -6.25 -6.48
N THR A 108 2.83 -5.48 -5.64
CA THR A 108 2.37 -5.12 -4.30
C THR A 108 2.04 -3.63 -4.21
N THR A 109 0.84 -3.31 -3.73
CA THR A 109 0.47 -1.93 -3.40
C THR A 109 1.20 -1.47 -2.14
N ARG A 110 1.92 -0.35 -2.25
CA ARG A 110 2.49 0.38 -1.11
C ARG A 110 1.81 1.74 -0.98
N PHE A 111 1.70 2.20 0.25
CA PHE A 111 1.18 3.52 0.59
C PHE A 111 2.30 4.32 1.24
N ALA A 112 2.28 5.63 1.00
CA ALA A 112 3.18 6.58 1.62
C ALA A 112 2.37 7.81 2.01
N THR A 113 2.72 8.40 3.15
CA THR A 113 2.11 9.66 3.59
C THR A 113 2.86 10.85 2.98
N PRO A 114 2.23 12.04 2.84
CA PRO A 114 2.92 13.24 2.39
C PRO A 114 4.19 13.52 3.21
N GLY A 115 5.26 13.93 2.54
CA GLY A 115 6.57 14.20 3.16
C GLY A 115 7.44 12.97 3.39
N GLU A 116 7.00 11.77 3.01
CA GLU A 116 7.85 10.58 3.03
C GLU A 116 8.67 10.42 1.75
N TYR A 117 9.96 10.11 1.93
CA TYR A 117 10.86 9.76 0.85
C TYR A 117 10.70 8.27 0.52
N LEU A 118 10.38 7.97 -0.75
CA LEU A 118 10.28 6.58 -1.22
C LEU A 118 11.63 5.98 -1.61
N VAL A 119 12.52 6.81 -2.17
CA VAL A 119 13.84 6.44 -2.67
C VAL A 119 14.74 7.65 -2.45
N ASN A 120 15.95 7.43 -1.92
CA ASN A 120 16.96 8.48 -1.79
C ASN A 120 18.01 8.34 -2.90
N GLN A 121 18.67 9.45 -3.21
CA GLN A 121 19.82 9.42 -4.12
C GLN A 121 20.93 8.53 -3.54
N GLY A 122 21.43 7.61 -4.36
CA GLY A 122 22.42 6.61 -3.94
C GLY A 122 21.82 5.27 -3.48
N ASP A 123 20.51 5.18 -3.26
CA ASP A 123 19.87 3.91 -2.92
C ASP A 123 19.83 2.96 -4.13
N ALA A 124 20.14 1.69 -3.90
CA ALA A 124 19.94 0.65 -4.90
C ALA A 124 18.44 0.43 -5.13
N LEU A 125 17.99 0.59 -6.39
CA LEU A 125 16.59 0.38 -6.76
C LEU A 125 16.22 -1.10 -6.69
N GLN A 126 15.46 -1.48 -5.66
CA GLN A 126 14.95 -2.84 -5.49
C GLN A 126 13.62 -3.07 -6.22
N PHE A 127 12.84 -2.01 -6.46
CA PHE A 127 11.49 -2.09 -7.01
C PHE A 127 11.27 -1.06 -8.11
N ILE A 128 10.41 -1.41 -9.07
CA ILE A 128 9.85 -0.46 -10.02
C ILE A 128 8.51 0.02 -9.47
N TYR A 129 8.35 1.33 -9.35
CA TYR A 129 7.15 1.93 -8.79
C TYR A 129 6.21 2.43 -9.90
N PHE A 130 4.91 2.24 -9.68
CA PHE A 130 3.85 2.79 -10.51
C PHE A 130 2.93 3.67 -9.66
N VAL A 131 2.80 4.95 -9.99
CA VAL A 131 1.89 5.87 -9.28
C VAL A 131 0.46 5.57 -9.71
N CYS A 132 -0.31 4.96 -8.80
CA CYS A 132 -1.71 4.57 -9.03
C CYS A 132 -2.71 5.63 -8.56
N SER A 133 -2.31 6.46 -7.60
CA SER A 133 -3.08 7.58 -7.04
C SER A 133 -2.11 8.58 -6.40
N GLY A 134 -2.48 9.86 -6.40
CA GLY A 134 -1.65 10.95 -5.90
C GLY A 134 -0.54 11.36 -6.87
N SER A 135 0.45 12.06 -6.31
CA SER A 135 1.63 12.55 -7.02
C SER A 135 2.88 12.42 -6.16
N LEU A 136 4.02 12.27 -6.81
CA LEU A 136 5.34 12.29 -6.17
C LEU A 136 6.13 13.49 -6.67
N GLU A 137 6.92 14.04 -5.78
CA GLU A 137 7.90 15.08 -6.09
C GLU A 137 9.26 14.43 -6.31
N ILE A 138 9.96 14.85 -7.36
CA ILE A 138 11.36 14.54 -7.57
C ILE A 138 12.15 15.73 -7.06
N LEU A 139 12.96 15.51 -6.03
CA LEU A 139 13.84 16.53 -5.48
C LEU A 139 15.23 16.43 -6.11
N GLY A 140 15.82 17.58 -6.44
CA GLY A 140 17.22 17.72 -6.81
C GLY A 140 18.14 17.71 -5.58
N GLU A 141 19.44 17.83 -5.82
CA GLU A 141 20.48 17.74 -4.78
C GLU A 141 20.33 18.79 -3.67
N GLU A 142 19.78 19.96 -4.01
CA GLU A 142 19.55 21.08 -3.09
C GLU A 142 18.14 21.06 -2.44
N GLY A 143 17.39 19.96 -2.59
CA GLY A 143 16.02 19.84 -2.09
C GLY A 143 14.98 20.62 -2.90
N THR A 144 15.37 21.19 -4.04
CA THR A 144 14.47 21.87 -4.98
C THR A 144 13.65 20.86 -5.78
N VAL A 145 12.37 21.15 -6.03
CA VAL A 145 11.52 20.27 -6.83
C VAL A 145 11.91 20.39 -8.31
N VAL A 146 12.45 19.31 -8.87
CA VAL A 146 12.88 19.24 -10.29
C VAL A 146 11.87 18.51 -11.19
N GLY A 147 10.87 17.86 -10.61
CA GLY A 147 9.83 17.17 -11.36
C GLY A 147 8.67 16.69 -10.51
N LEU A 148 7.54 16.44 -11.20
CA LEU A 148 6.33 15.88 -10.60
C LEU A 148 5.91 14.62 -11.36
N LEU A 149 5.65 13.55 -10.63
CA LEU A 149 5.15 12.28 -11.17
C LEU A 149 3.71 12.07 -10.71
N GLY A 150 2.75 12.19 -11.63
CA GLY A 150 1.34 11.91 -11.37
C GLY A 150 0.92 10.49 -11.77
N LYS A 151 -0.37 10.18 -11.58
CA LYS A 151 -0.98 8.93 -12.00
C LYS A 151 -0.73 8.64 -13.49
N PHE A 152 -0.15 7.47 -13.79
CA PHE A 152 0.15 6.99 -15.15
C PHE A 152 0.98 7.93 -16.05
N PHE A 153 1.88 8.73 -15.47
CA PHE A 153 2.77 9.58 -16.26
C PHE A 153 3.84 8.75 -17.01
N PHE A 154 3.49 8.24 -18.18
CA PHE A 154 4.42 7.73 -19.20
C PHE A 154 4.31 8.59 -20.47
N LYS A 155 4.73 9.84 -20.39
CA LYS A 155 4.80 10.71 -21.56
C LYS A 155 6.06 10.35 -22.36
N LYS A 156 5.94 9.40 -23.30
CA LYS A 156 6.76 9.09 -24.50
C LYS A 156 8.25 9.51 -24.56
N LYS A 157 8.93 9.57 -23.41
CA LYS A 157 10.38 9.64 -23.21
C LYS A 157 10.65 8.88 -21.93
N ARG A 158 11.48 7.84 -22.05
CA ARG A 158 12.11 7.05 -20.98
C ARG A 158 11.97 7.66 -19.58
N ILE A 159 11.01 7.17 -18.79
CA ILE A 159 11.12 7.12 -17.33
C ILE A 159 10.64 5.72 -16.92
N LEU A 160 11.47 4.72 -17.23
CA LEU A 160 11.72 3.71 -16.20
C LEU A 160 12.53 4.47 -15.14
N MET A 161 12.21 4.37 -13.85
CA MET A 161 13.23 4.59 -12.83
C MET A 161 14.28 3.47 -13.00
N LYS A 162 15.13 3.64 -14.01
CA LYS A 162 16.40 2.96 -14.23
C LYS A 162 17.41 4.09 -14.09
N HIS A 163 17.96 4.27 -12.89
CA HIS A 163 19.35 4.71 -12.85
C HIS A 163 20.18 3.51 -13.30
N VAL A 164 20.34 3.36 -14.61
CA VAL A 164 21.56 2.76 -15.15
C VAL A 164 22.49 3.95 -15.31
N ASN A 165 23.29 4.22 -14.27
CA ASN A 165 24.57 4.86 -14.47
C ASN A 165 25.62 3.76 -14.37
N LEU A 166 25.90 3.17 -15.52
CA LEU A 166 27.24 2.69 -15.82
C LEU A 166 28.11 3.95 -15.91
N HIS A 167 28.98 4.15 -14.92
CA HIS A 167 30.19 4.92 -15.10
C HIS A 167 31.36 3.96 -14.91
N TYR A 168 32.04 3.73 -16.05
CA TYR A 168 33.34 3.10 -16.31
C TYR A 168 33.96 2.17 -15.27
#